data_AF-A0A973JGV5-F1
#
_entry.id   AF-A0A973JGV5-F1
#
_cell.length_a   1.000
_cell.length_b   1.000
_cell.length_c   1.000
_cell.angle_alpha   90.00
_cell.angle_beta   90.00
_cell.angle_gamma   90.00
#
_symmetry.space_group_name_H-M   'P 1'
#
loop_
_entity.id
_entity.type
_entity.pdbx_description
1 polymer ?
#
loop_
_entity_poly.entity_id
_entity_poly.type
_entity_poly.pdbx_seq_one_letter_code
_entity_poly.pdbx_strand_id
1 'polypeptide(L)'
;MTEEKDAYPEQCRDHLEKMMGSFIPRILHLENLMNDITSRHFSSGDERGVLFFYSLTPQMSFKKRIDMFLNMLRIHFNDIYRTYEKDLKKLHEIDDHRAHLEQRMLNITENVLNNRDDRVQCTGSKNGKSFTRETDNKEHERKIRLCSQVTTALKIIQREIILRAYHS
;
A
#
# COMPACT_ATOMS: atom_id res chain seq x y z
N MET A 1 33.26 -5.94 7.82
CA MET A 1 33.08 -4.70 7.03
C MET A 1 32.37 -5.08 5.75
N THR A 2 31.06 -4.87 5.67
CA THR A 2 30.30 -5.00 4.41
C THR A 2 30.54 -3.72 3.61
N GLU A 3 31.26 -3.82 2.51
CA GLU A 3 31.51 -2.73 1.56
C GLU A 3 30.18 -2.10 1.13
N GLU A 4 30.02 -0.79 1.34
CA GLU A 4 29.02 0.02 0.66
C GLU A 4 29.31 -0.07 -0.84
N LYS A 5 28.43 -0.74 -1.59
CA LYS A 5 28.54 -0.82 -3.04
C LYS A 5 27.76 0.32 -3.66
N ASP A 6 28.48 1.37 -4.00
CA ASP A 6 28.01 2.40 -4.93
C ASP A 6 27.59 1.75 -6.25
N ALA A 7 26.46 2.17 -6.80
CA ALA A 7 25.99 1.71 -8.10
C ALA A 7 25.66 2.90 -9.00
N TYR A 8 25.62 2.67 -10.30
CA TYR A 8 25.21 3.70 -11.24
C TYR A 8 23.74 4.06 -11.05
N PRO A 9 23.35 5.35 -11.18
CA PRO A 9 21.97 5.79 -11.02
C PRO A 9 20.96 4.97 -11.85
N GLU A 10 21.33 4.60 -13.07
CA GLU A 10 20.52 3.75 -13.96
C GLU A 10 20.24 2.37 -13.35
N GLN A 11 21.25 1.71 -12.76
CA GLN A 11 21.07 0.40 -12.14
C GLN A 11 20.20 0.45 -10.88
N CYS A 12 20.31 1.52 -10.09
CA CYS A 12 19.44 1.74 -8.93
C CYS A 12 18.01 2.04 -9.36
N ARG A 13 17.84 2.84 -10.43
CA ARG A 13 16.55 3.16 -11.03
C ARG A 13 15.86 1.90 -11.57
N ASP A 14 16.52 1.13 -12.42
CA ASP A 14 15.98 -0.12 -13.00
C ASP A 14 15.53 -1.09 -11.90
N HIS A 15 16.31 -1.16 -10.82
CA HIS A 15 15.97 -2.00 -9.68
C HIS A 15 14.69 -1.54 -8.96
N LEU A 16 14.57 -0.24 -8.69
CA LEU A 16 13.37 0.33 -8.07
C LEU A 16 12.16 0.25 -8.99
N GLU A 17 12.31 0.50 -10.29
CA GLU A 17 11.25 0.34 -11.27
C GLU A 17 10.72 -1.09 -11.28
N LYS A 18 11.60 -2.10 -11.20
CA LYS A 18 11.20 -3.50 -11.07
C LYS A 18 10.41 -3.78 -9.78
N MET A 19 10.87 -3.26 -8.64
CA MET A 19 10.17 -3.39 -7.37
C MET A 19 8.78 -2.74 -7.42
N MET A 20 8.70 -1.50 -7.92
CA MET A 20 7.43 -0.79 -8.10
C MET A 20 6.51 -1.56 -9.06
N GLY A 21 7.03 -2.05 -10.18
CA GLY A 21 6.30 -2.85 -11.16
C GLY A 21 5.66 -4.12 -10.57
N SER A 22 6.31 -4.77 -9.60
CA SER A 22 5.74 -5.93 -8.90
C SER A 22 4.79 -5.59 -7.75
N PHE A 23 4.84 -4.36 -7.24
CA PHE A 23 4.11 -3.95 -6.03
C PHE A 23 2.87 -3.11 -6.32
N ILE A 24 2.96 -2.13 -7.23
CA ILE A 24 1.86 -1.23 -7.58
C ILE A 24 0.58 -1.99 -8.01
N PRO A 25 0.63 -3.03 -8.86
CA PRO A 25 -0.58 -3.78 -9.21
C PRO A 25 -1.30 -4.38 -7.99
N ARG A 26 -0.55 -4.75 -6.94
CA ARG A 26 -1.11 -5.30 -5.70
C ARG A 26 -1.77 -4.23 -4.85
N ILE A 27 -1.16 -3.05 -4.78
CA ILE A 27 -1.77 -1.88 -4.12
C ILE A 27 -3.09 -1.52 -4.80
N LEU A 28 -3.09 -1.41 -6.14
CA LEU A 28 -4.31 -1.12 -6.90
C LEU A 28 -5.40 -2.17 -6.65
N HIS A 29 -5.03 -3.45 -6.55
CA HIS A 29 -5.99 -4.50 -6.21
C HIS A 29 -6.58 -4.33 -4.80
N LEU A 30 -5.75 -3.99 -3.81
CA LEU A 30 -6.21 -3.70 -2.44
C LEU A 30 -7.12 -2.47 -2.39
N GLU A 31 -6.76 -1.39 -3.10
CA GLU A 31 -7.59 -0.18 -3.23
C GLU A 31 -8.96 -0.52 -3.81
N ASN A 32 -9.00 -1.28 -4.90
CA ASN A 32 -10.24 -1.70 -5.53
C ASN A 32 -11.10 -2.55 -4.59
N LEU A 33 -10.50 -3.50 -3.86
CA LEU A 33 -11.24 -4.30 -2.88
C LEU A 33 -11.83 -3.45 -1.76
N MET A 34 -11.06 -2.50 -1.20
CA MET A 34 -11.58 -1.59 -0.17
C MET A 34 -12.72 -0.73 -0.72
N ASN A 35 -12.57 -0.16 -1.91
CA ASN A 35 -13.62 0.64 -2.56
C ASN A 35 -14.88 -0.19 -2.85
N ASP A 36 -14.73 -1.44 -3.29
CA ASP A 36 -15.84 -2.36 -3.52
C ASP A 36 -16.59 -2.70 -2.24
N ILE A 37 -15.88 -2.91 -1.13
CA ILE A 37 -16.50 -3.17 0.18
C ILE A 37 -17.25 -1.92 0.65
N THR A 38 -16.61 -0.75 0.57
CA THR A 38 -17.21 0.50 1.03
C THR A 38 -18.41 0.91 0.18
N SER A 39 -18.33 0.81 -1.14
CA SER A 39 -19.47 1.11 -2.03
C SER A 39 -20.66 0.21 -1.75
N ARG A 40 -20.45 -1.08 -1.49
CA ARG A 40 -21.52 -2.02 -1.15
C ARG A 40 -22.24 -1.67 0.14
N HIS A 41 -21.50 -1.18 1.14
CA HIS A 41 -22.10 -0.68 2.37
C HIS A 41 -23.06 0.49 2.10
N PHE A 42 -22.68 1.45 1.25
CA PHE A 42 -23.54 2.59 0.93
C PHE A 42 -24.66 2.26 -0.08
N SER A 43 -24.49 1.23 -0.92
CA SER A 43 -25.48 0.84 -1.94
C SER A 43 -26.77 0.22 -1.39
N SER A 44 -26.83 -0.14 -0.10
CA SER A 44 -28.05 -0.71 0.51
C SER A 44 -29.12 0.34 0.89
N GLY A 45 -29.02 1.58 0.41
CA GLY A 45 -30.07 2.59 0.60
C GLY A 45 -29.68 4.07 0.47
N ASP A 46 -28.40 4.39 0.24
CA ASP A 46 -27.92 5.78 0.18
C ASP A 46 -27.08 6.04 -1.08
N GLU A 47 -27.76 6.23 -2.21
CA GLU A 47 -27.14 6.62 -3.50
C GLU A 47 -26.31 7.91 -3.38
N ARG A 48 -26.66 8.82 -2.46
CA ARG A 48 -25.92 10.06 -2.23
C ARG A 48 -24.60 9.78 -1.50
N GLY A 49 -24.62 8.88 -0.53
CA GLY A 49 -23.42 8.37 0.14
C GLY A 49 -22.45 7.69 -0.83
N VAL A 50 -22.99 6.90 -1.78
CA VAL A 50 -22.20 6.27 -2.85
C VAL A 50 -21.54 7.33 -3.76
N LEU A 51 -22.31 8.30 -4.26
CA LEU A 51 -21.79 9.38 -5.11
C LEU A 51 -20.79 10.29 -4.37
N PHE A 52 -21.02 10.56 -3.10
CA PHE A 52 -20.09 11.31 -2.25
C PHE A 52 -18.77 10.55 -2.08
N PHE A 53 -18.83 9.25 -1.79
CA PHE A 53 -17.64 8.41 -1.69
C PHE A 53 -16.85 8.38 -3.00
N TYR A 54 -17.51 8.18 -4.15
CA TYR A 54 -16.85 8.15 -5.46
C TYR A 54 -16.30 9.50 -5.91
N SER A 55 -16.91 10.61 -5.49
CA SER A 55 -16.38 11.96 -5.80
C SER A 55 -15.16 12.32 -4.95
N LEU A 56 -15.09 11.82 -3.71
CA LEU A 56 -13.96 12.06 -2.82
C LEU A 56 -12.78 11.12 -3.03
N THR A 57 -13.02 9.85 -3.36
CA THR A 57 -11.97 8.83 -3.44
C THR A 57 -10.80 9.24 -4.35
N PRO A 58 -11.01 9.74 -5.59
CA PRO A 58 -9.92 10.12 -6.49
C PRO A 58 -8.94 11.15 -5.91
N GLN A 59 -9.38 12.00 -4.98
CA GLN A 59 -8.56 13.03 -4.35
C GLN A 59 -7.90 12.61 -3.03
N MET A 60 -8.26 11.44 -2.50
CA MET A 60 -7.71 10.94 -1.24
C MET A 60 -6.41 10.16 -1.46
N SER A 61 -5.43 10.42 -0.59
CA SER A 61 -4.24 9.57 -0.48
C SER A 61 -4.61 8.16 -0.03
N PHE A 62 -3.79 7.17 -0.38
CA PHE A 62 -4.02 5.78 0.00
C PHE A 62 -4.17 5.60 1.51
N LYS A 63 -3.31 6.25 2.31
CA LYS A 63 -3.46 6.37 3.76
C LYS A 63 -4.86 6.80 4.22
N LYS A 64 -5.38 7.90 3.68
CA LYS A 64 -6.72 8.42 4.04
C LYS A 64 -7.83 7.44 3.68
N ARG A 65 -7.68 6.75 2.54
CA ARG A 65 -8.63 5.70 2.14
C ARG A 65 -8.61 4.51 3.10
N ILE A 66 -7.43 4.09 3.55
CA ILE A 66 -7.29 3.05 4.59
C ILE A 66 -7.98 3.52 5.88
N ASP A 67 -7.69 4.71 6.37
CA ASP A 67 -8.28 5.24 7.62
C ASP A 67 -9.80 5.27 7.56
N MET A 68 -10.35 5.78 6.46
CA MET A 68 -11.80 5.82 6.22
C MET A 68 -12.41 4.41 6.17
N PHE A 69 -11.78 3.48 5.46
CA PHE A 69 -12.22 2.10 5.36
C PHE A 69 -12.24 1.40 6.73
N LEU A 70 -11.17 1.55 7.52
CA LEU A 70 -11.08 0.97 8.86
C LEU A 70 -12.11 1.57 9.81
N ASN A 71 -12.36 2.88 9.73
CA ASN A 71 -13.39 3.54 10.53
C ASN A 71 -14.80 3.06 10.16
N MET A 72 -15.09 2.92 8.87
CA MET A 72 -16.36 2.35 8.41
C MET A 72 -16.57 0.94 8.99
N LEU A 73 -15.56 0.06 8.89
CA LEU A 73 -15.64 -1.28 9.47
C LEU A 73 -15.82 -1.24 10.99
N ARG A 74 -15.14 -0.36 11.71
CA ARG A 74 -15.30 -0.23 13.17
C ARG A 74 -16.70 0.19 13.58
N ILE A 75 -17.33 1.09 12.82
CA ILE A 75 -18.64 1.64 13.16
C ILE A 75 -19.76 0.66 12.78
N HIS A 76 -19.70 0.09 11.58
CA HIS A 76 -20.81 -0.67 11.00
C HIS A 76 -20.64 -2.20 11.08
N PHE A 77 -19.40 -2.69 11.23
CA PHE A 77 -19.05 -4.12 11.19
C PHE A 77 -17.99 -4.46 12.26
N ASN A 78 -18.18 -3.96 13.49
CA ASN A 78 -17.17 -4.02 14.55
C ASN A 78 -16.68 -5.44 14.88
N ASP A 79 -17.56 -6.43 14.79
CA ASP A 79 -17.24 -7.83 14.98
C ASP A 79 -16.32 -8.39 13.89
N ILE A 80 -16.58 -8.03 12.62
CA ILE A 80 -15.69 -8.32 11.49
C ILE A 80 -14.35 -7.59 11.69
N TYR A 81 -14.39 -6.30 12.02
CA TYR A 81 -13.18 -5.50 12.27
C TYR A 81 -12.29 -6.15 13.34
N ARG A 82 -12.85 -6.58 14.48
CA ARG A 82 -12.10 -7.22 15.56
C ARG A 82 -11.50 -8.56 15.13
N THR A 83 -12.23 -9.32 14.32
CA THR A 83 -11.79 -10.63 13.80
C THR A 83 -10.55 -10.48 12.91
N TYR A 84 -10.54 -9.46 12.04
CA TYR A 84 -9.47 -9.24 11.07
C TYR A 84 -8.51 -8.10 11.44
N GLU A 85 -8.55 -7.59 12.68
CA GLU A 85 -7.80 -6.39 13.09
C GLU A 85 -6.30 -6.51 12.78
N LYS A 86 -5.71 -7.68 13.06
CA LYS A 86 -4.29 -7.94 12.82
C LYS A 86 -3.92 -7.86 11.34
N ASP A 87 -4.80 -8.32 10.46
CA ASP A 87 -4.57 -8.26 9.01
C ASP A 87 -4.81 -6.86 8.49
N LEU A 88 -5.84 -6.18 8.97
CA LEU A 88 -6.18 -4.82 8.60
C LEU A 88 -5.09 -3.80 8.98
N LYS A 89 -4.42 -3.98 10.13
CA LYS A 89 -3.27 -3.14 10.54
C LYS A 89 -2.10 -3.18 9.53
N LYS A 90 -1.98 -4.26 8.74
CA LYS A 90 -0.93 -4.38 7.71
C LYS A 90 -1.16 -3.44 6.53
N LEU A 91 -2.35 -2.87 6.35
CA LEU A 91 -2.60 -1.88 5.30
C LEU A 91 -1.69 -0.65 5.44
N HIS A 92 -1.48 -0.16 6.66
CA HIS A 92 -0.53 0.95 6.91
C HIS A 92 0.92 0.54 6.65
N GLU A 93 1.29 -0.69 7.02
CA GLU A 93 2.62 -1.21 6.71
C GLU A 93 2.92 -1.33 5.20
N ILE A 94 1.88 -1.52 4.41
CA ILE A 94 1.92 -1.59 2.95
C ILE A 94 2.02 -0.17 2.37
N ASP A 95 1.23 0.78 2.87
CA ASP A 95 1.28 2.21 2.50
C ASP A 95 2.65 2.83 2.81
N ASP A 96 3.20 2.56 4.01
CA ASP A 96 4.54 3.03 4.39
C ASP A 96 5.62 2.53 3.43
N HIS A 97 5.51 1.27 2.96
CA HIS A 97 6.46 0.71 2.00
C HIS A 97 6.31 1.33 0.61
N ARG A 98 5.07 1.58 0.18
CA ARG A 98 4.80 2.30 -1.06
C ARG A 98 5.41 3.69 -1.03
N ALA A 99 5.13 4.47 0.00
CA ALA A 99 5.66 5.83 0.16
C ALA A 99 7.19 5.83 0.19
N HIS A 100 7.79 4.82 0.83
CA HIS A 100 9.24 4.65 0.84
C HIS A 100 9.83 4.41 -0.56
N LEU A 101 9.21 3.55 -1.38
CA LEU A 101 9.65 3.30 -2.76
C LEU A 101 9.51 4.56 -3.64
N GLU A 102 8.39 5.29 -3.51
CA GLU A 102 8.15 6.54 -4.24
C GLU A 102 9.19 7.62 -3.90
N GLN A 103 9.48 7.82 -2.60
CA GLN A 103 10.51 8.76 -2.14
C GLN A 103 11.90 8.41 -2.68
N ARG A 104 12.26 7.12 -2.72
CA ARG A 104 13.55 6.69 -3.27
C ARG A 104 13.65 6.98 -4.76
N MET A 105 12.58 6.76 -5.51
CA MET A 105 12.56 7.06 -6.95
C MET A 105 12.78 8.56 -7.21
N LEU A 106 12.14 9.43 -6.41
CA LEU A 106 12.34 10.88 -6.48
C LEU A 106 13.78 11.27 -6.19
N ASN A 107 14.37 10.75 -5.11
CA ASN A 107 15.76 11.06 -4.74
C ASN A 107 16.77 10.65 -5.81
N ILE A 108 16.58 9.47 -6.43
CA ILE A 108 17.45 9.05 -7.55
C ILE A 108 17.29 10.03 -8.72
N THR A 109 16.06 10.40 -9.06
CA THR A 109 15.78 11.33 -10.16
C THR A 109 16.42 12.70 -9.91
N GLU A 110 16.31 13.23 -8.69
CA GLU A 110 16.94 14.50 -8.31
C GLU A 110 18.47 14.44 -8.35
N ASN A 111 19.07 13.33 -7.91
CA ASN A 111 20.52 13.16 -7.95
C ASN A 111 21.04 13.11 -9.40
N VAL A 112 20.33 12.41 -10.28
CA VAL A 112 20.63 12.36 -11.72
C VAL A 112 20.52 13.76 -12.35
N LEU A 113 19.42 14.48 -12.09
CA LEU A 113 19.20 15.81 -12.67
C LEU A 113 20.24 16.84 -12.22
N ASN A 114 20.74 16.72 -11.00
CA ASN A 114 21.67 17.69 -10.43
C ASN A 114 23.15 17.41 -10.74
N ASN A 115 23.49 16.36 -11.51
CA ASN A 115 24.87 15.96 -11.85
C ASN A 115 25.80 15.86 -10.62
N ARG A 116 25.24 15.54 -9.45
CA ARG A 116 26.00 15.63 -8.18
C ARG A 116 26.91 14.43 -7.90
N ASP A 117 26.74 13.33 -8.62
CA ASP A 117 27.66 12.20 -8.64
C ASP A 117 27.17 11.17 -9.69
N ASP A 118 28.06 10.61 -10.49
CA ASP A 118 27.75 9.48 -11.40
C ASP A 118 27.47 8.17 -10.63
N ARG A 119 27.55 8.23 -9.30
CA ARG A 119 27.36 7.12 -8.37
C ARG A 119 26.27 7.46 -7.39
N VAL A 120 25.27 6.60 -7.28
CA VAL A 120 24.21 6.73 -6.29
C VAL A 120 24.34 5.59 -5.30
N GLN A 121 24.22 5.91 -4.03
CA GLN A 121 24.01 4.88 -3.01
C GLN A 121 22.66 4.22 -3.25
N CYS A 122 22.69 2.99 -3.73
CA CYS A 122 21.53 2.09 -3.82
C CYS A 122 20.98 1.69 -2.44
N THR A 123 21.47 2.30 -1.36
CA THR A 123 21.09 2.03 0.03
C THR A 123 20.12 3.09 0.54
N GLY A 124 18.94 2.68 1.01
CA GLY A 124 18.04 3.56 1.74
C GLY A 124 18.48 3.71 3.20
N SER A 125 18.22 4.86 3.82
CA SER A 125 18.30 5.01 5.27
C SER A 125 16.89 5.02 5.87
N LYS A 126 16.60 4.13 6.82
CA LYS A 126 15.37 4.18 7.62
C LYS A 126 15.76 4.26 9.09
N ASN A 127 15.36 5.35 9.76
CA ASN A 127 15.71 5.63 11.17
C ASN A 127 17.22 5.58 11.45
N GLY A 128 18.05 6.10 10.54
CA GLY A 128 19.51 6.14 10.69
C GLY A 128 20.23 4.83 10.40
N LYS A 129 19.54 3.78 9.93
CA LYS A 129 20.14 2.51 9.49
C LYS A 129 20.19 2.45 7.97
N SER A 130 21.37 2.20 7.39
CA SER A 130 21.55 1.94 5.96
C SER A 130 21.11 0.51 5.60
N PHE A 131 20.37 0.37 4.49
CA PHE A 131 19.85 -0.91 3.98
C PHE A 131 20.55 -1.28 2.68
N THR A 132 21.00 -2.52 2.56
CA THR A 132 21.60 -3.04 1.32
C THR A 132 20.52 -3.53 0.34
N ARG A 133 20.86 -3.61 -0.95
CA ARG A 133 19.99 -4.12 -2.03
C ARG A 133 19.38 -5.51 -1.73
N GLU A 134 20.13 -6.40 -1.09
CA GLU A 134 19.62 -7.73 -0.71
C GLU A 134 18.58 -7.65 0.41
N THR A 135 18.78 -6.74 1.36
CA THR A 135 17.84 -6.48 2.45
C THR A 135 16.55 -5.85 1.90
N ASP A 136 16.69 -4.95 0.93
CA ASP A 136 15.56 -4.34 0.21
C ASP A 136 14.72 -5.38 -0.53
N ASN A 137 15.34 -6.36 -1.20
CA ASN A 137 14.62 -7.46 -1.84
C ASN A 137 13.84 -8.32 -0.85
N LYS A 138 14.46 -8.71 0.26
CA LYS A 138 13.80 -9.53 1.29
C LYS A 138 12.62 -8.81 1.93
N GLU A 139 12.79 -7.52 2.25
CA GLU A 139 11.70 -6.70 2.77
C GLU A 139 10.61 -6.50 1.71
N HIS A 140 10.96 -6.28 0.46
CA HIS A 140 10.00 -6.14 -0.64
C HIS A 140 9.16 -7.41 -0.84
N GLU A 141 9.79 -8.58 -0.89
CA GLU A 141 9.10 -9.86 -0.96
C GLU A 141 8.19 -10.09 0.25
N ARG A 142 8.64 -9.69 1.45
CA ARG A 142 7.81 -9.73 2.65
C ARG A 142 6.59 -8.83 2.49
N LYS A 143 6.73 -7.61 1.97
CA LYS A 143 5.61 -6.68 1.74
C LYS A 143 4.66 -7.18 0.65
N ILE A 144 5.17 -7.86 -0.39
CA ILE A 144 4.35 -8.59 -1.36
C ILE A 144 3.52 -9.68 -0.67
N ARG A 145 4.13 -10.48 0.23
CA ARG A 145 3.41 -11.49 1.01
C ARG A 145 2.33 -10.87 1.90
N LEU A 146 2.61 -9.72 2.53
CA LEU A 146 1.59 -8.98 3.29
C LEU A 146 0.42 -8.57 2.40
N CYS A 147 0.68 -8.05 1.19
CA CYS A 147 -0.39 -7.71 0.26
C CYS A 147 -1.30 -8.91 -0.04
N SER A 148 -0.73 -10.10 -0.25
CA SER A 148 -1.50 -11.32 -0.48
C SER A 148 -2.33 -11.72 0.74
N GLN A 149 -1.78 -11.62 1.96
CA GLN A 149 -2.51 -11.91 3.20
C GLN A 149 -3.69 -10.96 3.38
N VAL A 150 -3.47 -9.66 3.22
CA VAL A 150 -4.52 -8.64 3.35
C VAL A 150 -5.57 -8.82 2.26
N THR A 151 -5.18 -9.17 1.03
CA THR A 151 -6.12 -9.47 -0.07
C THR A 151 -7.07 -10.61 0.33
N THR A 152 -6.55 -11.69 0.92
CA THR A 152 -7.38 -12.81 1.38
C THR A 152 -8.35 -12.36 2.47
N ALA A 153 -7.87 -11.60 3.47
CA ALA A 153 -8.73 -11.06 4.52
C ALA A 153 -9.84 -10.16 3.96
N LEU A 154 -9.51 -9.21 3.07
CA LEU A 154 -10.48 -8.33 2.43
C LEU A 154 -11.53 -9.09 1.63
N LYS A 155 -11.16 -10.16 0.91
CA LYS A 155 -12.11 -11.01 0.18
C LYS A 155 -13.09 -11.72 1.12
N ILE A 156 -12.64 -12.15 2.29
CA ILE A 156 -13.52 -12.78 3.28
C ILE A 156 -14.45 -11.74 3.91
N ILE A 157 -13.91 -10.59 4.32
CA ILE A 157 -14.68 -9.44 4.82
C ILE A 157 -15.77 -9.04 3.81
N GLN A 158 -15.41 -8.93 2.54
CA GLN A 158 -16.35 -8.62 1.47
C GLN A 158 -17.50 -9.62 1.42
N ARG A 159 -17.20 -10.93 1.47
CA ARG A 159 -18.24 -11.99 1.50
C ARG A 159 -19.14 -11.89 2.72
N GLU A 160 -18.57 -11.67 3.89
CA GLU A 160 -19.34 -11.54 5.13
C GLU A 160 -20.29 -10.34 5.08
N ILE A 161 -19.83 -9.19 4.57
CA ILE A 161 -20.66 -7.99 4.41
C ILE A 161 -21.78 -8.21 3.40
N ILE A 162 -21.49 -8.87 2.26
CA ILE A 162 -22.50 -9.22 1.26
C ILE A 162 -23.60 -10.09 1.88
N LEU A 163 -23.22 -11.15 2.61
CA LEU A 163 -24.19 -12.07 3.21
C LEU A 163 -25.12 -11.34 4.18
N ARG A 164 -24.61 -10.39 4.97
CA ARG A 164 -25.44 -9.59 5.89
C ARG A 164 -26.42 -8.69 5.14
N ALA A 165 -26.00 -8.09 4.03
CA ALA A 165 -26.86 -7.25 3.21
C ALA A 165 -28.03 -8.02 2.58
N TYR A 166 -27.88 -9.33 2.31
CA TYR A 166 -28.96 -10.17 1.76
C TYR A 166 -29.90 -10.77 2.82
N HIS A 167 -29.52 -10.74 4.10
CA HIS A 167 -30.31 -11.28 5.22
C HIS A 167 -30.90 -10.20 6.14
N SER A 168 -30.72 -8.92 5.80
CA SER A 168 -31.36 -7.77 6.45
C SER A 168 -32.58 -7.33 5.65
#